data_AF-A0A485JLE9-F1
#
_entry.id   AF-A0A485JLE9-F1
#
_cell.length_a   1.000
_cell.length_b   1.000
_cell.length_c   1.000
_cell.angle_alpha   90.00
_cell.angle_beta   90.00
_cell.angle_gamma   90.00
#
_symmetry.space_group_name_H-M   'P 1'
#
loop_
_entity.id
_entity.type
_entity.pdbx_description
1 polymer ?
#
loop_
_entity_poly.entity_id
_entity_poly.type
_entity_poly.pdbx_seq_one_letter_code
_entity_poly.pdbx_strand_id
1 'polypeptide(L)'
;MRWKVLRHSLCTLEFQDNRRLYDWVLDNITIPVHPRQYEFSRLNLEYTVMSKRKLNLLVTDKHVEGWDDPRMPTISGLRRRGYTAASIREFCKRIGVTKQDNTIEMASLESCIREDLNENAPRAMAVIDPVKLVIENYQGEGEMVTMPNHPNKPEMGSRQVPFSGEIWIDRADFREEANKQYKRLVLGKEVRLRNAYVIKAERVEKDAKAISPPSSVLMTPTP
;
A
#
# COMPACT_ATOMS: atom_id res chain seq x y z
N MET A 1 -19.32 6.69 -41.79
CA MET A 1 -18.66 7.28 -40.60
C MET A 1 -19.73 7.51 -39.55
N ARG A 2 -19.75 6.75 -38.45
CA ARG A 2 -20.79 6.87 -37.40
C ARG A 2 -20.31 7.91 -36.38
N TRP A 3 -20.81 9.14 -36.47
CA TRP A 3 -20.52 10.17 -35.48
C TRP A 3 -21.12 9.75 -34.13
N LYS A 4 -20.32 9.75 -33.06
CA LYS A 4 -20.85 9.54 -31.70
C LYS A 4 -21.70 10.75 -31.33
N VAL A 5 -22.96 10.52 -31.00
CA VAL A 5 -23.85 11.56 -30.46
C VAL A 5 -23.44 11.83 -29.01
N LEU A 6 -22.56 12.81 -28.82
CA LEU A 6 -22.14 13.28 -27.51
C LEU A 6 -23.11 14.38 -27.06
N ARG A 7 -23.67 14.26 -25.84
CA ARG A 7 -24.47 15.35 -25.25
C ARG A 7 -23.60 16.32 -24.46
N HIS A 8 -22.69 15.79 -23.66
CA HIS A 8 -21.78 16.55 -22.80
C HIS A 8 -20.34 16.14 -23.13
N SER A 9 -19.53 17.12 -23.56
CA SER A 9 -18.10 16.97 -23.76
C SER A 9 -17.39 17.47 -22.49
N LEU A 10 -16.83 16.56 -21.69
CA LEU A 10 -16.17 16.90 -20.43
C LEU A 10 -14.66 16.96 -20.66
N CYS A 11 -14.04 18.10 -20.35
CA CYS A 11 -12.60 18.30 -20.51
C CYS A 11 -12.03 19.11 -19.33
N THR A 12 -10.73 19.33 -19.32
CA THR A 12 -10.08 20.08 -18.25
C THR A 12 -10.06 21.59 -18.55
N LEU A 13 -9.86 22.42 -17.52
CA LEU A 13 -9.89 23.89 -17.62
C LEU A 13 -8.94 24.49 -18.66
N GLU A 14 -7.86 23.79 -19.02
CA GLU A 14 -6.92 24.24 -20.05
C GLU A 14 -7.58 24.43 -21.44
N PHE A 15 -8.77 23.88 -21.67
CA PHE A 15 -9.52 23.98 -22.93
C PHE A 15 -10.69 24.98 -22.89
N GLN A 16 -10.78 25.80 -21.84
CA GLN A 16 -11.90 26.74 -21.68
C GLN A 16 -11.97 27.77 -22.83
N ASP A 17 -10.84 28.32 -23.27
CA ASP A 17 -10.81 29.25 -24.40
C ASP A 17 -11.08 28.54 -25.74
N ASN A 18 -10.63 27.28 -25.87
CA ASN A 18 -10.90 26.44 -27.04
C ASN A 18 -12.40 26.19 -27.23
N ARG A 19 -13.23 26.34 -26.20
CA ARG A 19 -14.69 26.24 -26.33
C ARG A 19 -15.24 27.20 -27.40
N ARG A 20 -14.68 28.41 -27.51
CA ARG A 20 -15.11 29.38 -28.55
C ARG A 20 -14.89 28.85 -29.95
N LEU A 21 -13.74 28.19 -30.17
CA LEU A 21 -13.44 27.55 -31.44
C LEU A 21 -14.29 26.28 -31.65
N TYR A 22 -14.52 25.51 -30.58
CA TYR A 22 -15.39 24.34 -30.59
C TYR A 22 -16.81 24.69 -31.06
N ASP A 23 -17.41 25.71 -30.44
CA ASP A 23 -18.73 26.22 -30.80
C ASP A 23 -18.73 26.80 -32.21
N TRP A 24 -17.72 27.63 -32.56
CA TRP A 24 -17.61 28.21 -33.91
C TRP A 24 -17.56 27.15 -35.00
N VAL A 25 -16.80 26.06 -34.83
CA VAL A 25 -16.76 24.97 -35.83
C VAL A 25 -18.12 24.32 -35.98
N LEU A 26 -18.83 24.03 -34.88
CA LEU A 26 -20.14 23.40 -34.92
C LEU A 26 -21.21 24.30 -35.56
N ASP A 27 -21.14 25.62 -35.31
CA ASP A 27 -22.04 26.62 -35.89
C ASP A 27 -21.83 26.82 -37.40
N ASN A 28 -20.64 26.50 -37.92
CA ASN A 28 -20.26 26.77 -39.32
C ASN A 28 -20.26 25.51 -40.22
N ILE A 29 -20.72 24.35 -39.72
CA ILE A 29 -20.86 23.13 -40.52
C ILE A 29 -22.30 22.61 -40.49
N THR A 30 -22.71 21.86 -41.52
CA THR A 30 -24.01 21.19 -41.52
C THR A 30 -23.94 19.91 -40.69
N ILE A 31 -24.22 20.02 -39.39
CA ILE A 31 -24.27 18.90 -38.45
C ILE A 31 -25.58 18.92 -37.65
N PRO A 32 -26.25 17.77 -37.45
CA PRO A 32 -27.54 17.74 -36.74
C PRO A 32 -27.43 17.85 -35.21
N VAL A 33 -26.22 17.85 -34.66
CA VAL A 33 -25.98 17.83 -33.22
C VAL A 33 -24.97 18.88 -32.81
N HIS A 34 -25.24 19.57 -31.71
CA HIS A 34 -24.34 20.54 -31.10
C HIS A 34 -24.05 20.15 -29.65
N PRO A 35 -23.06 19.28 -29.38
CA PRO A 35 -22.67 18.94 -28.02
C PRO A 35 -22.24 20.18 -27.23
N ARG A 36 -22.38 20.15 -25.91
CA ARG A 36 -21.90 21.23 -25.03
C ARG A 36 -20.63 20.82 -24.32
N GLN A 37 -19.62 21.69 -24.35
CA GLN A 37 -18.38 21.50 -23.61
C GLN A 37 -18.52 22.04 -22.18
N TYR A 38 -18.09 21.24 -21.21
CA TYR A 38 -17.97 21.63 -19.80
C TYR A 38 -16.60 21.28 -19.28
N GLU A 39 -15.96 22.24 -18.61
CA GLU A 39 -14.62 22.09 -18.08
C GLU A 39 -14.63 21.81 -16.57
N PHE A 40 -13.65 21.04 -16.11
CA PHE A 40 -13.37 20.81 -14.69
C PHE A 40 -11.86 20.92 -14.41
N SER A 41 -11.47 21.16 -13.16
CA SER A 41 -10.05 21.26 -12.81
C SER A 41 -9.34 19.92 -12.92
N ARG A 42 -8.06 19.97 -13.30
CA ARG A 42 -7.21 18.79 -13.38
C ARG A 42 -6.90 18.26 -11.98
N LEU A 43 -6.73 16.94 -11.86
CA LEU A 43 -6.12 16.35 -10.68
C LEU A 43 -4.62 16.68 -10.65
N ASN A 44 -4.17 17.25 -9.53
CA ASN A 44 -2.76 17.23 -9.14
C ASN A 44 -2.63 16.48 -7.82
N LEU A 45 -1.53 15.76 -7.66
CA LEU A 45 -1.25 14.95 -6.48
C LEU A 45 0.13 15.34 -5.95
N GLU A 46 0.23 15.52 -4.64
CA GLU A 46 1.49 15.88 -3.99
C GLU A 46 2.58 14.81 -4.19
N TYR A 47 3.84 15.23 -4.12
CA TYR A 47 5.02 14.35 -4.25
C TYR A 47 5.12 13.57 -5.57
N THR A 48 4.31 13.90 -6.58
CA THR A 48 4.36 13.26 -7.89
C THR A 48 4.13 14.24 -9.04
N VAL A 49 4.38 13.80 -10.26
CA VAL A 49 4.20 14.59 -11.49
C VAL A 49 3.09 13.99 -12.36
N MET A 50 2.14 14.82 -12.77
CA MET A 50 1.00 14.38 -13.60
C MET A 50 1.22 14.61 -15.10
N SER A 51 2.29 15.29 -15.48
CA SER A 51 2.58 15.59 -16.89
C SER A 51 3.14 14.36 -17.61
N LYS A 52 2.48 13.94 -18.69
CA LYS A 52 2.95 12.84 -19.56
C LYS A 52 4.39 13.05 -20.04
N ARG A 53 4.78 14.29 -20.35
CA ARG A 53 6.15 14.63 -20.77
C ARG A 53 7.16 14.33 -19.67
N LYS A 54 6.88 14.72 -18.43
CA LYS A 54 7.76 14.47 -17.27
C LYS A 54 7.82 12.97 -16.93
N LEU A 55 6.68 12.28 -16.97
CA LEU A 55 6.62 10.83 -16.77
C LEU A 55 7.41 10.07 -17.84
N ASN A 56 7.33 10.49 -19.11
CA ASN A 56 8.11 9.89 -20.19
C ASN A 56 9.62 10.10 -20.00
N LEU A 57 10.03 11.24 -19.45
CA LEU A 57 11.44 11.49 -19.14
C LEU A 57 11.95 10.51 -18.08
N LEU A 58 11.19 10.27 -17.00
CA LEU A 58 11.55 9.28 -15.97
C LEU A 58 11.78 7.87 -16.55
N VAL A 59 10.93 7.48 -17.52
CA VAL A 59 11.03 6.17 -18.19
C VAL A 59 12.21 6.14 -19.16
N THR A 60 12.40 7.18 -19.94
CA THR A 60 13.44 7.26 -20.98
C THR A 60 14.84 7.31 -20.35
N ASP A 61 15.00 8.08 -19.27
CA ASP A 61 16.25 8.24 -18.54
C ASP A 61 16.49 7.12 -17.51
N LYS A 62 15.61 6.11 -17.47
CA LYS A 62 15.69 4.92 -16.61
C LYS A 62 15.76 5.22 -15.10
N HIS A 63 15.10 6.29 -14.66
CA HIS A 63 14.89 6.55 -13.23
C HIS A 63 13.84 5.60 -12.62
N VAL A 64 13.01 5.00 -13.47
CA VAL A 64 12.02 3.97 -13.14
C VAL A 64 12.15 2.77 -14.07
N GLU A 65 11.62 1.62 -13.68
CA GLU A 65 11.65 0.37 -14.46
C GLU A 65 10.84 0.45 -15.75
N GLY A 66 9.81 1.32 -15.79
CA GLY A 66 8.90 1.46 -16.92
C GLY A 66 7.65 2.25 -16.59
N TRP A 67 6.68 2.26 -17.51
CA TRP A 67 5.38 2.93 -17.31
C TRP A 67 4.50 2.26 -16.25
N ASP A 68 4.78 1.01 -15.91
CA ASP A 68 4.08 0.22 -14.89
C ASP A 68 4.91 0.08 -13.60
N ASP A 69 6.02 0.81 -13.45
CA ASP A 69 6.80 0.84 -12.20
C ASP A 69 5.88 1.21 -11.01
N PRO A 70 5.93 0.49 -9.88
CA PRO A 70 5.08 0.76 -8.71
C PRO A 70 5.18 2.20 -8.16
N ARG A 71 6.26 2.93 -8.44
CA ARG A 71 6.45 4.33 -8.02
C ARG A 71 5.74 5.34 -8.93
N MET A 72 5.29 4.91 -10.11
CA MET A 72 4.64 5.78 -11.09
C MET A 72 3.17 6.06 -10.75
N PRO A 73 2.67 7.30 -10.97
CA PRO A 73 1.26 7.65 -10.76
C PRO A 73 0.34 7.17 -11.90
N THR A 74 0.81 6.22 -12.72
CA THR A 74 0.05 5.65 -13.83
C THR A 74 -0.93 4.60 -13.31
N ILE A 75 -2.02 4.38 -14.02
CA ILE A 75 -2.98 3.33 -13.65
C ILE A 75 -2.31 1.94 -13.63
N SER A 76 -1.40 1.68 -14.57
CA SER A 76 -0.60 0.45 -14.61
C SER A 76 0.36 0.33 -13.42
N GLY A 77 1.05 1.42 -13.05
CA GLY A 77 1.96 1.47 -11.90
C GLY A 77 1.24 1.27 -10.58
N LEU A 78 0.12 1.97 -10.38
CA LEU A 78 -0.74 1.80 -9.21
C LEU A 78 -1.28 0.36 -9.11
N ARG A 79 -1.71 -0.22 -10.24
CA ARG A 79 -2.15 -1.62 -10.28
C ARG A 79 -1.03 -2.59 -9.87
N ARG A 80 0.19 -2.42 -10.40
CA ARG A 80 1.35 -3.25 -10.03
C ARG A 80 1.77 -3.05 -8.57
N ARG A 81 1.61 -1.82 -8.02
CA ARG A 81 1.83 -1.51 -6.60
C ARG A 81 0.82 -2.19 -5.66
N GLY A 82 -0.32 -2.65 -6.18
CA GLY A 82 -1.38 -3.30 -5.39
C GLY A 82 -2.62 -2.44 -5.14
N TYR A 83 -2.75 -1.29 -5.81
CA TYR A 83 -4.01 -0.53 -5.77
C TYR A 83 -5.12 -1.29 -6.50
N THR A 84 -6.29 -1.33 -5.88
CA THR A 84 -7.49 -1.92 -6.50
C THR A 84 -8.24 -0.89 -7.34
N ALA A 85 -8.97 -1.37 -8.36
CA ALA A 85 -9.86 -0.50 -9.12
C ALA A 85 -10.99 0.10 -8.27
N ALA A 86 -11.36 -0.54 -7.15
CA ALA A 86 -12.33 0.00 -6.19
C ALA A 86 -11.74 1.21 -5.46
N SER A 87 -10.53 1.09 -4.90
CA SER A 87 -9.87 2.19 -4.18
C SER A 87 -9.65 3.44 -5.05
N ILE A 88 -9.28 3.27 -6.33
CA ILE A 88 -9.09 4.40 -7.26
C ILE A 88 -10.43 5.10 -7.57
N ARG A 89 -11.51 4.33 -7.76
CA ARG A 89 -12.84 4.91 -7.98
C ARG A 89 -13.35 5.66 -6.74
N GLU A 90 -13.10 5.10 -5.56
CA GLU A 90 -13.43 5.75 -4.29
C GLU A 90 -12.63 7.04 -4.11
N PHE A 91 -11.33 7.04 -4.43
CA PHE A 91 -10.51 8.25 -4.44
C PHE A 91 -11.08 9.32 -5.38
N CYS A 92 -11.42 8.97 -6.63
CA CYS A 92 -12.06 9.89 -7.58
C CYS A 92 -13.41 10.44 -7.06
N LYS A 93 -14.16 9.64 -6.30
CA LYS A 93 -15.42 10.08 -5.68
C LYS A 93 -15.18 11.10 -4.56
N ARG A 94 -14.14 10.90 -3.74
CA ARG A 94 -13.82 11.77 -2.59
C ARG A 94 -13.29 13.13 -2.99
N ILE A 95 -12.41 13.19 -3.98
CA ILE A 95 -11.82 14.47 -4.44
C ILE A 95 -12.88 15.39 -5.07
N GLY A 96 -13.98 14.81 -5.55
CA GLY A 96 -15.04 15.55 -6.23
C GLY A 96 -14.62 16.12 -7.59
N VAL A 97 -15.55 16.83 -8.21
CA VAL A 97 -15.34 17.50 -9.51
C VAL A 97 -15.72 18.95 -9.34
N THR A 98 -14.73 19.85 -9.46
CA THR A 98 -14.93 21.30 -9.32
C THR A 98 -14.21 22.04 -10.44
N LYS A 99 -14.34 23.36 -10.48
CA LYS A 99 -13.53 24.25 -11.34
C LYS A 99 -12.37 24.91 -10.59
N GLN A 100 -12.15 24.55 -9.33
CA GLN A 100 -11.07 25.10 -8.53
C GLN A 100 -9.83 24.23 -8.68
N ASP A 101 -8.68 24.85 -8.94
CA ASP A 101 -7.42 24.13 -8.95
C ASP A 101 -7.16 23.50 -7.58
N ASN A 102 -6.86 22.20 -7.59
CA ASN A 102 -6.59 21.44 -6.40
C ASN A 102 -5.27 20.67 -6.54
N THR A 103 -4.61 20.49 -5.39
CA THR A 103 -3.53 19.53 -5.21
C THR A 103 -3.93 18.65 -4.04
N ILE A 104 -4.05 17.36 -4.30
CA ILE A 104 -4.53 16.39 -3.32
C ILE A 104 -3.33 15.73 -2.63
N GLU A 105 -3.39 15.68 -1.31
CA GLU A 105 -2.37 15.01 -0.51
C GLU A 105 -2.32 13.51 -0.82
N MET A 106 -1.11 12.94 -0.86
CA MET A 106 -0.90 11.51 -1.08
C MET A 106 -1.64 10.67 -0.02
N ALA A 107 -1.75 11.18 1.21
CA ALA A 107 -2.46 10.51 2.31
C ALA A 107 -3.93 10.21 1.96
N SER A 108 -4.59 11.05 1.16
CA SER A 108 -5.98 10.82 0.72
C SER A 108 -6.08 9.58 -0.18
N LEU A 109 -5.17 9.44 -1.15
CA LEU A 109 -5.09 8.27 -2.02
C LEU A 109 -4.74 7.00 -1.22
N GLU A 110 -3.80 7.11 -0.29
CA GLU A 110 -3.40 5.99 0.56
C GLU A 110 -4.51 5.55 1.52
N SER A 111 -5.35 6.47 2.00
CA SER A 111 -6.51 6.12 2.82
C SER A 111 -7.49 5.23 2.07
N CYS A 112 -7.80 5.57 0.81
CA CYS A 112 -8.74 4.78 0.00
C CYS A 112 -8.28 3.33 -0.21
N ILE A 113 -6.98 3.09 -0.43
CA ILE A 113 -6.47 1.72 -0.57
C ILE A 113 -6.36 1.01 0.78
N ARG A 114 -6.01 1.72 1.86
CA ARG A 114 -5.97 1.13 3.21
C ARG A 114 -7.35 0.64 3.64
N GLU A 115 -8.40 1.42 3.38
CA GLU A 115 -9.77 1.04 3.73
C GLU A 115 -10.22 -0.21 2.96
N ASP A 116 -9.96 -0.27 1.65
CA ASP A 116 -10.33 -1.43 0.84
C ASP A 116 -9.55 -2.70 1.24
N LEU A 117 -8.23 -2.59 1.42
CA LEU A 117 -7.41 -3.74 1.83
C LEU A 117 -7.65 -4.14 3.29
N ASN A 118 -7.97 -3.20 4.17
CA ASN A 118 -8.33 -3.52 5.54
C ASN A 118 -9.53 -4.45 5.56
N GLU A 119 -10.54 -4.18 4.74
CA GLU A 119 -11.75 -5.02 4.70
C GLU A 119 -11.55 -6.33 3.95
N ASN A 120 -10.75 -6.35 2.88
CA ASN A 120 -10.79 -7.45 1.91
C ASN A 120 -9.54 -8.35 1.91
N ALA A 121 -8.37 -7.87 2.39
CA ALA A 121 -7.13 -8.63 2.28
C ALA A 121 -6.99 -9.68 3.40
N PRO A 122 -6.68 -10.95 3.13
CA PRO A 122 -6.34 -11.91 4.19
C PRO A 122 -5.02 -11.51 4.87
N ARG A 123 -4.93 -11.65 6.19
CA ARG A 123 -3.75 -11.32 6.98
C ARG A 123 -2.75 -12.47 6.96
N ALA A 124 -1.51 -12.18 6.59
CA ALA A 124 -0.40 -13.13 6.57
C ALA A 124 0.69 -12.74 7.58
N MET A 125 1.63 -13.66 7.81
CA MET A 125 2.86 -13.40 8.56
C MET A 125 4.00 -13.31 7.56
N ALA A 126 4.81 -12.25 7.67
CA ALA A 126 6.03 -12.07 6.89
C ALA A 126 7.01 -11.27 7.75
N VAL A 127 8.30 -11.54 7.58
CA VAL A 127 9.40 -10.88 8.29
C VAL A 127 10.29 -10.19 7.27
N ILE A 128 10.55 -8.90 7.43
CA ILE A 128 11.29 -8.11 6.44
C ILE A 128 12.79 -8.12 6.76
N ASP A 129 13.16 -7.87 8.01
CA ASP A 129 14.54 -7.96 8.49
C ASP A 129 14.66 -9.12 9.49
N PRO A 130 14.95 -10.35 9.01
CA PRO A 130 14.86 -11.55 9.83
C PRO A 130 15.98 -11.64 10.87
N VAL A 131 15.58 -11.95 12.09
CA VAL A 131 16.45 -12.38 13.19
C VAL A 131 16.00 -13.75 13.66
N LYS A 132 16.95 -14.68 13.75
CA LYS A 132 16.67 -16.04 14.22
C LYS A 132 16.35 -15.97 15.72
N LEU A 133 15.26 -16.61 16.11
CA LEU A 133 14.85 -16.74 17.49
C LEU A 133 14.68 -18.23 17.77
N VAL A 134 15.42 -18.74 18.75
CA VAL A 134 15.41 -20.14 19.13
C VAL A 134 14.81 -20.28 20.52
N ILE A 135 13.83 -21.15 20.64
CA ILE A 135 13.07 -21.43 21.84
C ILE A 135 13.66 -22.70 22.46
N GLU A 136 14.49 -22.56 23.49
CA GLU A 136 15.33 -23.64 24.02
C GLU A 136 14.52 -24.74 24.71
N ASN A 137 13.39 -24.39 25.33
CA ASN A 137 12.52 -25.35 26.02
C ASN A 137 11.45 -25.98 25.11
N TYR A 138 11.44 -25.67 23.81
CA TYR A 138 10.49 -26.25 22.88
C TYR A 138 10.94 -27.67 22.49
N GLN A 139 10.12 -28.68 22.80
CA GLN A 139 10.42 -30.08 22.51
C GLN A 139 9.56 -30.57 21.34
N GLY A 140 10.20 -31.06 20.27
CA GLY A 140 9.52 -31.65 19.10
C GLY A 140 9.92 -31.01 17.77
N GLU A 141 9.46 -31.58 16.66
CA GLU A 141 9.76 -31.12 15.30
C GLU A 141 8.89 -29.93 14.84
N GLY A 142 7.83 -29.62 15.60
CA GLY A 142 6.90 -28.52 15.34
C GLY A 142 5.43 -28.93 15.44
N GLU A 143 4.55 -27.94 15.43
CA GLU A 143 3.10 -28.12 15.50
C GLU A 143 2.38 -27.17 14.54
N MET A 144 1.08 -27.39 14.35
CA MET A 144 0.24 -26.55 13.51
C MET A 144 -0.64 -25.66 14.37
N VAL A 145 -0.48 -24.35 14.23
CA VAL A 145 -1.26 -23.35 14.94
C VAL A 145 -2.34 -22.80 14.01
N THR A 146 -3.58 -22.76 14.50
CA THR A 146 -4.70 -22.21 13.75
C THR A 146 -4.71 -20.69 13.84
N MET A 147 -4.64 -20.02 12.69
CA MET A 147 -4.69 -18.56 12.59
C MET A 147 -5.88 -18.10 11.77
N PRO A 148 -6.69 -17.14 12.24
CA PRO A 148 -7.77 -16.57 11.44
C PRO A 148 -7.20 -15.81 10.24
N ASN A 149 -7.84 -15.95 9.08
CA ASN A 149 -7.46 -15.19 7.89
C ASN A 149 -7.75 -13.70 8.04
N HIS A 150 -8.73 -13.32 8.85
CA HIS A 150 -9.01 -11.94 9.18
C HIS A 150 -9.52 -11.81 10.62
N PRO A 151 -8.99 -10.90 11.46
CA PRO A 151 -9.35 -10.82 12.88
C PRO A 151 -10.84 -10.56 13.15
N ASN A 152 -11.48 -9.77 12.28
CA ASN A 152 -12.86 -9.32 12.46
C ASN A 152 -13.84 -9.98 11.48
N LYS A 153 -13.38 -10.93 10.65
CA LYS A 153 -14.18 -11.57 9.59
C LYS A 153 -14.03 -13.09 9.63
N PRO A 154 -14.71 -13.79 10.57
CA PRO A 154 -14.62 -15.24 10.71
C PRO A 154 -15.07 -15.99 9.44
N GLU A 155 -15.92 -15.37 8.61
CA GLU A 155 -16.36 -15.90 7.32
C GLU A 155 -15.22 -16.09 6.30
N MET A 156 -14.08 -15.40 6.48
CA MET A 156 -12.88 -15.61 5.67
C MET A 156 -12.11 -16.88 6.08
N GLY A 157 -12.57 -17.59 7.11
CA GLY A 157 -12.00 -18.84 7.57
C GLY A 157 -10.67 -18.67 8.33
N SER A 158 -10.01 -19.80 8.53
CA SER A 158 -8.71 -19.90 9.22
C SER A 158 -7.75 -20.77 8.41
N ARG A 159 -6.47 -20.67 8.71
CA ARG A 159 -5.41 -21.50 8.13
C ARG A 159 -4.53 -22.11 9.22
N GLN A 160 -3.91 -23.23 8.91
CA GLN A 160 -2.86 -23.82 9.74
C GLN A 160 -1.51 -23.21 9.38
N VAL A 161 -0.75 -22.79 10.39
CA VAL A 161 0.61 -22.22 10.23
C VAL A 161 1.58 -23.06 11.06
N PRO A 162 2.70 -23.54 10.49
CA PRO A 162 3.68 -24.30 11.24
C PRO A 162 4.37 -23.41 12.28
N PHE A 163 4.46 -23.94 13.49
CA PHE A 163 5.21 -23.37 14.60
C PHE A 163 6.30 -24.36 15.01
N SER A 164 7.50 -23.87 15.30
CA SER A 164 8.62 -24.72 15.71
C SER A 164 9.47 -24.02 16.77
N GLY A 165 10.45 -24.72 17.32
CA GLY A 165 11.41 -24.13 18.25
C GLY A 165 12.32 -23.09 17.59
N GLU A 166 12.44 -23.08 16.27
CA GLU A 166 13.20 -22.07 15.53
C GLU A 166 12.25 -21.23 14.68
N ILE A 167 12.17 -19.93 14.99
CA ILE A 167 11.32 -18.99 14.28
C ILE A 167 12.10 -17.75 13.85
N TRP A 168 11.47 -16.95 13.01
CA TRP A 168 11.98 -15.66 12.57
C TRP A 168 11.11 -14.56 13.14
N ILE A 169 11.74 -13.54 13.71
CA ILE A 169 11.10 -12.29 14.08
C ILE A 169 11.75 -11.13 13.32
N ASP A 170 11.03 -10.02 13.22
CA ASP A 170 11.63 -8.81 12.65
C ASP A 170 12.61 -8.20 13.65
N ARG A 171 13.76 -7.73 13.15
CA ARG A 171 14.77 -7.06 13.98
C ARG A 171 14.18 -5.88 14.74
N ALA A 172 13.21 -5.18 14.16
CA ALA A 172 12.54 -4.05 14.80
C ALA A 172 11.65 -4.45 16.00
N ASP A 173 11.43 -5.76 16.21
CA ASP A 173 10.65 -6.30 17.32
C ASP A 173 11.48 -6.73 18.53
N PHE A 174 12.82 -6.71 18.45
CA PHE A 174 13.71 -7.01 19.58
C PHE A 174 14.62 -5.83 19.97
N ARG A 175 14.77 -5.58 21.28
CA ARG A 175 15.78 -4.66 21.84
C ARG A 175 16.34 -5.20 23.15
N GLU A 176 17.62 -4.97 23.41
CA GLU A 176 18.21 -5.28 24.73
C GLU A 176 17.67 -4.33 25.81
N GLU A 177 17.59 -3.05 25.49
CA GLU A 177 17.07 -2.01 26.38
C GLU A 177 16.01 -1.16 25.67
N ALA A 178 14.91 -0.87 26.36
CA ALA A 178 13.86 -0.02 25.82
C ALA A 178 13.07 0.70 26.92
N ASN A 179 12.47 1.84 26.56
CA ASN A 179 11.62 2.61 27.45
C ASN A 179 10.26 1.93 27.69
N LYS A 180 9.45 2.47 28.61
CA LYS A 180 8.11 1.94 28.94
C LYS A 180 7.10 1.98 27.78
N GLN A 181 7.37 2.76 26.74
CA GLN A 181 6.49 2.86 25.56
C GLN A 181 6.74 1.73 24.55
N TYR A 182 7.87 1.04 24.64
CA TYR A 182 8.20 -0.07 23.77
C TYR A 182 7.44 -1.33 24.21
N LYS A 183 6.51 -1.79 23.36
CA LYS A 183 5.59 -2.91 23.64
C LYS A 183 6.01 -4.24 23.00
N ARG A 184 7.22 -4.30 22.43
CA ARG A 184 7.74 -5.49 21.75
C ARG A 184 8.76 -6.17 22.67
N LEU A 185 9.49 -7.14 22.13
CA LEU A 185 10.38 -7.99 22.91
C LEU A 185 11.58 -7.22 23.45
N VAL A 186 11.78 -7.31 24.76
CA VAL A 186 12.94 -6.75 25.46
C VAL A 186 13.64 -7.86 26.21
N LEU A 187 14.98 -7.83 26.30
CA LEU A 187 15.73 -8.77 27.12
C LEU A 187 15.19 -8.77 28.57
N GLY A 188 14.90 -9.96 29.09
CA GLY A 188 14.29 -10.17 30.40
C GLY A 188 12.77 -9.99 30.47
N LYS A 189 12.10 -9.60 29.39
CA LYS A 189 10.65 -9.41 29.32
C LYS A 189 9.96 -10.40 28.39
N GLU A 190 8.65 -10.51 28.56
CA GLU A 190 7.76 -11.38 27.80
C GLU A 190 7.03 -10.61 26.69
N VAL A 191 6.80 -11.30 25.56
CA VAL A 191 5.94 -10.83 24.47
C VAL A 191 5.08 -11.98 23.96
N ARG A 192 3.87 -11.69 23.49
CA ARG A 192 3.01 -12.67 22.85
C ARG A 192 3.30 -12.75 21.35
N LEU A 193 3.61 -13.93 20.85
CA LEU A 193 3.65 -14.20 19.41
C LEU A 193 2.23 -14.16 18.84
N ARG A 194 2.10 -13.66 17.61
CA ARG A 194 0.78 -13.50 16.97
C ARG A 194 0.09 -14.86 16.84
N ASN A 195 -1.05 -15.03 17.50
CA ASN A 195 -1.85 -16.26 17.55
C ASN A 195 -1.12 -17.50 18.10
N ALA A 196 -0.01 -17.32 18.81
CA ALA A 196 0.79 -18.41 19.38
C ALA A 196 1.12 -18.12 20.85
N TYR A 197 2.22 -18.71 21.35
CA TYR A 197 2.64 -18.66 22.75
C TYR A 197 3.21 -17.31 23.19
N VAL A 198 3.29 -17.13 24.51
CA VAL A 198 4.08 -16.05 25.12
C VAL A 198 5.52 -16.53 25.26
N ILE A 199 6.48 -15.70 24.87
CA ILE A 199 7.91 -16.01 24.92
C ILE A 199 8.65 -14.96 25.75
N LYS A 200 9.72 -15.38 26.44
CA LYS A 200 10.59 -14.52 27.23
C LYS A 200 12.01 -14.50 26.69
N ALA A 201 12.59 -13.30 26.48
CA ALA A 201 13.96 -13.19 26.03
C ALA A 201 14.91 -13.37 27.21
N GLU A 202 15.76 -14.40 27.18
CA GLU A 202 16.71 -14.67 28.28
C GLU A 202 18.15 -14.39 27.87
N ARG A 203 18.55 -14.83 26.68
CA ARG A 203 19.90 -14.65 26.16
C ARG A 203 19.87 -14.12 24.74
N VAL A 204 20.94 -13.43 24.38
CA VAL A 204 21.18 -12.92 23.04
C VAL A 204 22.61 -13.29 22.63
N GLU A 205 22.78 -13.84 21.42
CA GLU A 205 24.09 -14.10 20.84
C GLU A 205 24.38 -13.06 19.76
N LYS A 206 25.60 -12.55 19.75
CA LYS A 206 26.07 -11.56 18.77
C LYS A 206 27.28 -12.11 18.06
N ASP A 207 27.34 -11.93 16.75
CA ASP A 207 28.52 -12.28 15.98
C ASP A 207 29.69 -11.33 16.33
N ALA A 208 30.91 -11.81 16.13
CA ALA A 208 32.16 -11.15 16.55
C ALA A 208 32.45 -9.77 15.90
N LYS A 209 31.56 -9.24 15.06
CA LYS A 209 31.64 -7.86 14.60
C LYS A 209 30.93 -6.98 15.64
N ALA A 210 31.69 -6.17 16.38
CA ALA A 210 31.23 -5.35 17.51
C ALA A 210 30.10 -4.33 17.23
N ILE A 211 29.57 -4.26 16.00
CA ILE A 211 28.46 -3.39 15.56
C ILE A 211 27.29 -4.21 14.98
N SER A 212 27.40 -5.55 14.88
CA SER A 212 26.32 -6.35 14.34
C SER A 212 25.20 -6.56 15.36
N PRO A 213 23.93 -6.38 14.95
CA PRO A 213 22.78 -6.78 15.74
C PRO A 213 22.82 -8.30 16.00
N PRO A 214 22.08 -8.79 17.00
CA PRO A 214 22.20 -10.18 17.43
C PRO A 214 21.87 -11.19 16.33
N SER A 215 22.65 -12.28 16.31
CA SER A 215 22.52 -13.39 15.37
C SER A 215 21.46 -14.40 15.83
N SER A 216 21.23 -14.52 17.14
CA SER A 216 20.16 -15.32 17.71
C SER A 216 19.62 -14.73 19.03
N VAL A 217 18.32 -14.93 19.28
CA VAL A 217 17.69 -14.67 20.59
C VAL A 217 17.20 -15.99 21.15
N LEU A 218 17.59 -16.32 22.38
CA LEU A 218 17.24 -17.58 23.05
C LEU A 218 16.20 -17.36 24.14
N MET A 219 15.24 -18.27 24.21
CA MET A 219 14.00 -18.04 24.96
C MET A 219 13.38 -19.28 25.58
N THR A 220 12.59 -19.03 26.63
CA THR A 220 11.67 -19.97 27.25
C THR A 220 10.24 -19.41 27.17
N PRO A 221 9.24 -20.19 26.72
CA PRO A 221 7.83 -19.93 26.94
C PRO A 221 7.48 -19.99 28.41
N THR A 222 6.76 -18.97 28.86
CA THR A 222 6.04 -19.01 30.14
C THR A 222 4.79 -19.89 29.99
N PRO A 223 4.47 -20.73 30.99
CA PRO A 223 3.29 -21.60 30.97
C PRO A 223 1.97 -20.82 30.91
#